data_AF-A0A8K0W060-F1
#
_entry.id   AF-A0A8K0W060-F1
#
_cell.length_a   1.000
_cell.length_b   1.000
_cell.length_c   1.000
_cell.angle_alpha   90.00
_cell.angle_beta   90.00
_cell.angle_gamma   90.00
#
_symmetry.space_group_name_H-M   'P 1'
#
loop_
_entity.id
_entity.type
_entity.pdbx_description
1 polymer ?
#
loop_
_entity_poly.entity_id
_entity_poly.type
_entity_poly.pdbx_seq_one_letter_code
_entity_poly.pdbx_strand_id
1 'polypeptide(L)'
;MSSHTTIRPIFSTLLWLACSLSGVSSRPQALRPTFEHVQTRANSKFILGAIGDSWGSGVSWSEDTQYDDNMSRCMRYKYAWSTVVNSNYSQWTPDTGKESVFEFKACSGAHLEDMMNQMDQLTRPNLVLMEAGGNNADFYPMADACLFQANYTKDYGTKYEHDNDPKNRTGECRREIDLVRSRLQGDAMEQKVRDTIHAWRGHKAVVGNDASLFLLGYARFFGPDLDPACDKWNFCIPWKMKVQNLVAPMRADFNELVGSMNTAIRRAVESFDDDKIQFIDIDPGFEGHRFCEPGHRKREQYNWNDEVHIWNQPMKWTTTVINGDDVKTYDPLNGILPPPDIMDKLDDAVDGVPRQEGEYYILTWRNPKYLELSMEWKIRPRDFYAEGSDAGGSIARTLHPTETGHRDMGNIVIQHLQRHYGH
;
A
#
# COMPACT_ATOMS: atom_id res chain seq x y z
N MET A 1 42.63 13.28 52.17
CA MET A 1 41.69 13.48 53.30
C MET A 1 40.68 12.35 53.25
N SER A 2 40.70 11.55 54.31
CA SER A 2 39.82 10.42 54.67
C SER A 2 38.32 10.80 54.64
N SER A 3 37.33 9.90 54.67
CA SER A 3 37.21 8.63 55.42
C SER A 3 35.97 7.83 54.93
N HIS A 4 36.11 6.53 54.64
CA HIS A 4 35.65 5.34 55.41
C HIS A 4 34.14 4.98 55.32
N THR A 5 33.76 3.84 54.70
CA THR A 5 33.52 2.45 55.24
C THR A 5 32.47 2.37 56.36
N THR A 6 31.47 1.47 56.39
CA THR A 6 31.56 0.00 56.67
C THR A 6 30.14 -0.62 56.56
N ILE A 7 29.86 -1.64 55.72
CA ILE A 7 29.69 -3.11 55.94
C ILE A 7 28.79 -3.58 57.13
N ARG A 8 27.68 -4.29 56.77
CA ARG A 8 26.86 -5.45 57.30
C ARG A 8 27.08 -6.01 58.75
N PRO A 9 26.45 -7.11 59.31
CA PRO A 9 25.52 -8.13 58.76
C PRO A 9 24.49 -8.84 59.77
N ILE A 10 23.79 -9.90 59.27
CA ILE A 10 23.19 -11.15 59.88
C ILE A 10 22.15 -11.10 61.03
N PHE A 11 20.99 -11.79 60.90
CA PHE A 11 20.65 -13.07 61.59
C PHE A 11 19.24 -13.62 61.29
N SER A 12 19.20 -14.95 61.14
CA SER A 12 18.05 -15.85 61.00
C SER A 12 17.35 -16.13 62.34
N THR A 13 16.04 -16.43 62.32
CA THR A 13 15.42 -17.41 63.24
C THR A 13 14.03 -17.89 62.80
N LEU A 14 13.79 -19.17 63.08
CA LEU A 14 12.57 -19.98 62.92
C LEU A 14 11.38 -19.49 63.75
N LEU A 15 10.14 -19.86 63.38
CA LEU A 15 9.31 -20.78 64.18
C LEU A 15 8.03 -21.26 63.46
N TRP A 16 7.70 -22.51 63.77
CA TRP A 16 6.48 -23.27 63.44
C TRP A 16 5.19 -22.65 63.98
N LEU A 17 4.06 -22.91 63.30
CA LEU A 17 2.85 -23.39 63.99
C LEU A 17 1.97 -24.23 63.05
N ALA A 18 1.76 -25.48 63.45
CA ALA A 18 0.72 -26.35 62.91
C ALA A 18 -0.58 -26.16 63.71
N CYS A 19 -1.73 -26.14 63.03
CA CYS A 19 -3.00 -26.50 63.64
C CYS A 19 -3.92 -27.11 62.57
N SER A 20 -4.12 -28.40 62.71
CA SER A 20 -5.12 -29.24 62.05
C SER A 20 -6.51 -28.97 62.60
N LEU A 21 -7.51 -28.79 61.74
CA LEU A 21 -8.92 -29.05 62.06
C LEU A 21 -9.60 -29.74 60.87
N SER A 22 -10.13 -30.92 61.19
CA SER A 22 -10.91 -31.83 60.35
C SER A 22 -12.27 -31.22 59.99
N GLY A 23 -12.75 -31.44 58.77
CA GLY A 23 -14.10 -31.03 58.39
C GLY A 23 -14.58 -31.55 57.04
N VAL A 24 -15.33 -32.65 57.10
CA VAL A 24 -16.45 -33.01 56.21
C VAL A 24 -16.15 -33.26 54.73
N SER A 25 -15.99 -34.55 54.41
CA SER A 25 -16.23 -35.11 53.08
C SER A 25 -17.69 -34.94 52.68
N SER A 26 -17.97 -33.97 51.81
CA SER A 26 -19.12 -34.03 50.90
C SER A 26 -18.56 -33.97 49.48
N ARG A 27 -18.77 -35.04 48.70
CA ARG A 27 -18.44 -35.08 47.27
C ARG A 27 -19.46 -34.19 46.54
N PRO A 28 -19.08 -33.09 45.89
CA PRO A 28 -19.93 -32.56 44.83
C PRO A 28 -19.82 -33.55 43.67
N GLN A 29 -20.97 -34.05 43.20
CA GLN A 29 -21.05 -34.58 41.85
C GLN A 29 -20.68 -33.44 40.92
N ALA A 30 -19.43 -33.43 40.46
CA ALA A 30 -19.03 -32.62 39.33
C ALA A 30 -19.88 -33.06 38.14
N LEU A 31 -20.88 -32.26 37.80
CA LEU A 31 -21.43 -32.19 36.46
C LEU A 31 -20.24 -32.01 35.52
N ARG A 32 -19.80 -33.11 34.90
CA ARG A 32 -18.89 -33.04 33.77
C ARG A 32 -19.60 -32.20 32.72
N PRO A 33 -19.08 -31.04 32.31
CA PRO A 33 -19.52 -30.43 31.08
C PRO A 33 -19.24 -31.48 30.00
N THR A 34 -20.28 -31.92 29.31
CA THR A 34 -20.13 -32.75 28.12
C THR A 34 -19.16 -32.03 27.18
N PHE A 35 -18.05 -32.71 26.87
CA PHE A 35 -17.00 -32.22 25.98
C PHE A 35 -17.54 -31.80 24.59
N GLU A 36 -18.75 -32.24 24.23
CA GLU A 36 -19.44 -31.87 23.00
C GLU A 36 -19.89 -30.40 22.92
N HIS A 37 -20.09 -29.69 24.03
CA HIS A 37 -20.56 -28.29 23.99
C HIS A 37 -19.47 -27.23 23.99
N VAL A 38 -18.21 -27.60 24.24
CA VAL A 38 -17.07 -26.67 24.10
C VAL A 38 -16.50 -26.71 22.68
N GLN A 39 -16.68 -27.82 21.97
CA GLN A 39 -16.16 -28.00 20.61
C GLN A 39 -17.05 -27.36 19.53
N THR A 40 -18.31 -27.06 19.82
CA THR A 40 -19.24 -26.39 18.89
C THR A 40 -19.05 -24.88 18.79
N ARG A 41 -18.46 -24.20 19.80
CA ARG A 41 -18.19 -22.76 19.73
C ARG A 41 -16.90 -22.39 18.99
N ALA A 42 -15.93 -23.31 18.90
CA ALA A 42 -14.69 -23.08 18.15
C ALA A 42 -14.89 -23.19 16.63
N ASN A 43 -16.06 -23.67 16.17
CA ASN A 43 -16.31 -24.02 14.78
C ASN A 43 -17.33 -23.11 14.06
N SER A 44 -17.80 -22.04 14.71
CA SER A 44 -18.82 -21.13 14.16
C SER A 44 -18.25 -19.92 13.40
N LYS A 45 -16.93 -19.77 13.36
CA LYS A 45 -16.25 -18.60 12.77
C LYS A 45 -15.34 -19.03 11.63
N PHE A 46 -15.27 -18.19 10.61
CA PHE A 46 -14.28 -18.25 9.55
C PHE A 46 -13.34 -17.05 9.69
N ILE A 47 -12.07 -17.29 9.96
CA ILE A 47 -11.09 -16.24 10.23
C ILE A 47 -10.34 -15.93 8.93
N LEU A 48 -10.54 -14.71 8.41
CA LEU A 48 -9.84 -14.16 7.26
C LEU A 48 -8.72 -13.23 7.75
N GLY A 49 -7.47 -13.65 7.54
CA GLY A 49 -6.29 -12.81 7.78
C GLY A 49 -5.85 -12.09 6.51
N ALA A 50 -5.61 -10.79 6.58
CA ALA A 50 -4.99 -10.03 5.49
C ALA A 50 -3.65 -9.46 5.96
N ILE A 51 -2.57 -9.91 5.35
CA ILE A 51 -1.19 -9.47 5.61
C ILE A 51 -0.57 -8.92 4.33
N GLY A 52 0.51 -8.16 4.45
CA GLY A 52 1.16 -7.58 3.29
C GLY A 52 1.82 -6.25 3.55
N ASP A 53 2.23 -5.63 2.45
CA ASP A 53 2.84 -4.31 2.41
C ASP A 53 1.80 -3.19 2.24
N SER A 54 2.21 -2.09 1.62
CA SER A 54 1.39 -0.91 1.39
C SER A 54 0.27 -1.13 0.36
N TRP A 55 0.43 -2.04 -0.60
CA TRP A 55 -0.67 -2.45 -1.50
C TRP A 55 -1.71 -3.28 -0.74
N GLY A 56 -1.25 -4.16 0.14
CA GLY A 56 -2.12 -4.94 1.03
C GLY A 56 -2.85 -4.09 2.07
N SER A 57 -2.21 -3.05 2.61
CA SER A 57 -2.83 -2.14 3.57
C SER A 57 -3.72 -1.07 2.91
N GLY A 58 -3.46 -0.73 1.65
CA GLY A 58 -4.21 0.25 0.85
C GLY A 58 -3.91 1.73 1.16
N VAL A 59 -2.84 2.01 1.93
CA VAL A 59 -2.34 3.34 2.35
C VAL A 59 -3.41 4.43 2.49
N SER A 60 -3.96 4.59 3.70
CA SER A 60 -4.82 5.72 4.03
C SER A 60 -4.10 7.08 3.92
N TRP A 61 -4.84 8.17 3.71
CA TRP A 61 -4.25 9.52 3.54
C TRP A 61 -4.88 10.62 4.39
N SER A 62 -5.96 10.28 5.09
CA SER A 62 -6.66 11.14 6.06
C SER A 62 -7.29 10.29 7.15
N GLU A 63 -7.63 10.90 8.29
CA GLU A 63 -8.37 10.22 9.37
C GLU A 63 -9.66 9.56 8.85
N ASP A 64 -10.38 10.24 7.96
CA ASP A 64 -11.63 9.73 7.38
C ASP A 64 -11.47 8.46 6.52
N THR A 65 -10.24 8.15 6.10
CA THR A 65 -9.94 6.98 5.26
C THR A 65 -9.27 5.84 6.03
N GLN A 66 -8.95 6.04 7.31
CA GLN A 66 -8.32 5.02 8.14
C GLN A 66 -9.30 3.92 8.55
N TYR A 67 -8.83 2.68 8.52
CA TYR A 67 -9.58 1.51 8.98
C TYR A 67 -9.53 1.38 10.51
N ASP A 68 -8.38 1.67 11.13
CA ASP A 68 -8.09 1.35 12.52
C ASP A 68 -7.37 2.49 13.25
N ASP A 69 -7.79 3.75 13.05
CA ASP A 69 -7.21 4.99 13.63
C ASP A 69 -5.71 5.24 13.37
N ASN A 70 -5.05 4.31 12.67
CA ASN A 70 -3.65 4.36 12.30
C ASN A 70 -2.67 4.57 13.46
N MET A 71 -3.04 4.24 14.71
CA MET A 71 -2.11 4.28 15.85
C MET A 71 -0.87 3.39 15.63
N SER A 72 -1.02 2.32 14.83
CA SER A 72 0.07 1.41 14.44
C SER A 72 0.96 1.93 13.30
N ARG A 73 0.62 3.08 12.67
CA ARG A 73 1.27 3.63 11.48
C ARG A 73 1.31 2.70 10.26
N CYS A 74 0.49 1.65 10.25
CA CYS A 74 0.41 0.70 9.14
C CYS A 74 -0.40 1.21 7.94
N MET A 75 -1.04 2.38 8.07
CA MET A 75 -1.81 3.07 7.04
C MET A 75 -2.93 2.21 6.46
N ARG A 76 -3.65 1.44 7.30
CA ARG A 76 -4.72 0.55 6.81
C ARG A 76 -5.91 1.38 6.32
N TYR A 77 -6.28 1.17 5.07
CA TYR A 77 -7.32 1.90 4.37
C TYR A 77 -8.67 1.18 4.48
N LYS A 78 -9.73 1.92 4.82
CA LYS A 78 -11.05 1.33 5.05
C LYS A 78 -11.67 0.68 3.81
N TYR A 79 -11.21 1.06 2.62
CA TYR A 79 -11.64 0.47 1.35
C TYR A 79 -10.53 -0.35 0.66
N ALA A 80 -9.54 -0.82 1.40
CA ALA A 80 -8.55 -1.75 0.86
C ALA A 80 -9.22 -3.00 0.29
N TRP A 81 -8.60 -3.67 -0.69
CA TRP A 81 -9.18 -4.83 -1.36
C TRP A 81 -9.58 -5.93 -0.37
N SER A 82 -8.87 -6.06 0.75
CA SER A 82 -9.16 -7.05 1.80
C SER A 82 -10.46 -6.75 2.56
N THR A 83 -10.82 -5.48 2.73
CA THR A 83 -12.11 -5.07 3.31
C THR A 83 -13.26 -5.32 2.33
N VAL A 84 -13.01 -5.17 1.02
CA VAL A 84 -13.95 -5.53 -0.05
C VAL A 84 -14.21 -7.04 -0.04
N VAL A 85 -13.16 -7.87 0.00
CA VAL A 85 -13.28 -9.34 0.10
C VAL A 85 -14.07 -9.74 1.34
N ASN A 86 -13.75 -9.17 2.50
CA ASN A 86 -14.45 -9.48 3.75
C ASN A 86 -15.93 -9.06 3.72
N SER A 87 -16.25 -7.88 3.19
CA SER A 87 -17.64 -7.41 3.11
C SER A 87 -18.53 -8.26 2.17
N ASN A 88 -17.90 -9.01 1.26
CA ASN A 88 -18.56 -9.96 0.36
C ASN A 88 -18.41 -11.43 0.80
N TYR A 89 -18.09 -11.68 2.07
CA TYR A 89 -17.87 -13.02 2.62
C TYR A 89 -18.94 -14.06 2.25
N SER A 90 -20.22 -13.68 2.27
CA SER A 90 -21.34 -14.57 1.94
C SER A 90 -21.34 -15.07 0.49
N GLN A 91 -20.58 -14.45 -0.41
CA GLN A 91 -20.53 -14.80 -1.83
C GLN A 91 -19.47 -15.84 -2.16
N TRP A 92 -18.48 -16.05 -1.29
CA TRP A 92 -17.32 -16.90 -1.59
C TRP A 92 -16.96 -17.89 -0.48
N THR A 93 -17.47 -17.71 0.74
CA THR A 93 -17.13 -18.59 1.87
C THR A 93 -17.50 -20.05 1.64
N PRO A 94 -16.67 -21.03 2.05
CA PRO A 94 -17.07 -22.45 1.99
C PRO A 94 -18.24 -22.80 2.93
N ASP A 95 -18.60 -21.93 3.88
CA ASP A 95 -19.70 -22.15 4.81
C ASP A 95 -20.41 -20.83 5.17
N THR A 96 -21.56 -20.59 4.53
CA THR A 96 -22.39 -19.40 4.78
C THR A 96 -23.04 -19.40 6.16
N GLY A 97 -22.99 -20.50 6.90
CA GLY A 97 -23.45 -20.60 8.29
C GLY A 97 -22.44 -20.08 9.31
N LYS A 98 -21.19 -19.81 8.92
CA LYS A 98 -20.16 -19.25 9.79
C LYS A 98 -20.11 -17.73 9.69
N GLU A 99 -19.81 -17.07 10.80
CA GLU A 99 -19.53 -15.64 10.84
C GLU A 99 -18.08 -15.36 10.40
N SER A 100 -17.87 -14.35 9.55
CA SER A 100 -16.52 -13.89 9.22
C SER A 100 -15.89 -13.13 10.38
N VAL A 101 -14.65 -13.46 10.72
CA VAL A 101 -13.79 -12.64 11.57
C VAL A 101 -12.63 -12.13 10.72
N PHE A 102 -12.57 -10.82 10.53
CA PHE A 102 -11.55 -10.18 9.72
C PHE A 102 -10.39 -9.67 10.57
N GLU A 103 -9.20 -10.17 10.29
CA GLU A 103 -7.96 -9.80 10.96
C GLU A 103 -7.04 -9.07 9.97
N PHE A 104 -7.19 -7.75 9.89
CA PHE A 104 -6.41 -6.91 8.99
C PHE A 104 -5.07 -6.53 9.62
N LYS A 105 -3.96 -7.14 9.15
CA LYS A 105 -2.61 -6.99 9.71
C LYS A 105 -1.55 -6.48 8.73
N ALA A 106 -1.89 -6.28 7.45
CA ALA A 106 -1.03 -5.62 6.47
C ALA A 106 -0.50 -4.27 6.96
N CYS A 107 0.70 -3.90 6.52
CA CYS A 107 1.40 -2.74 7.02
C CYS A 107 2.25 -2.08 5.93
N SER A 108 2.05 -0.77 5.73
CA SER A 108 2.85 0.00 4.79
C SER A 108 4.35 -0.10 5.10
N GLY A 109 5.18 -0.29 4.07
CA GLY A 109 6.63 -0.45 4.19
C GLY A 109 7.12 -1.87 4.56
N ALA A 110 6.21 -2.81 4.81
CA ALA A 110 6.59 -4.17 5.14
C ALA A 110 7.29 -4.88 3.98
N HIS A 111 8.29 -5.68 4.30
CA HIS A 111 8.98 -6.59 3.40
C HIS A 111 8.49 -8.02 3.63
N LEU A 112 8.89 -8.95 2.75
CA LEU A 112 8.59 -10.38 2.88
C LEU A 112 9.02 -10.97 4.23
N GLU A 113 10.11 -10.47 4.80
CA GLU A 113 10.65 -10.87 6.10
C GLU A 113 9.75 -10.45 7.27
N ASP A 114 8.90 -9.43 7.09
CA ASP A 114 7.97 -8.92 8.10
C ASP A 114 6.67 -9.71 8.17
N MET A 115 6.39 -10.58 7.18
CA MET A 115 5.12 -11.30 7.11
C MET A 115 4.87 -12.16 8.35
N MET A 116 5.93 -12.73 8.96
CA MET A 116 5.77 -13.52 10.18
C MET A 116 5.41 -12.67 11.40
N ASN A 117 5.90 -11.42 11.47
CA ASN A 117 5.49 -10.48 12.52
C ASN A 117 4.00 -10.08 12.39
N GLN A 118 3.48 -10.06 11.17
CA GLN A 118 2.05 -9.85 10.93
C GLN A 118 1.24 -11.12 11.25
N MET A 119 1.76 -12.31 10.92
CA MET A 119 1.17 -13.60 11.28
C MET A 119 1.10 -13.80 12.80
N ASP A 120 2.06 -13.28 13.57
CA ASP A 120 2.05 -13.30 15.04
C ASP A 120 0.85 -12.56 15.65
N GLN A 121 0.22 -11.66 14.88
CA GLN A 121 -0.96 -10.90 15.28
C GLN A 121 -2.27 -11.56 14.83
N LEU A 122 -2.19 -12.64 14.05
CA LEU A 122 -3.34 -13.45 13.66
C LEU A 122 -3.60 -14.52 14.70
N THR A 123 -4.87 -14.86 14.91
CA THR A 123 -5.25 -15.85 15.93
C THR A 123 -5.06 -17.28 15.43
N ARG A 124 -5.90 -17.73 14.49
CA ARG A 124 -5.83 -19.05 13.86
C ARG A 124 -6.58 -19.03 12.52
N PRO A 125 -6.07 -18.32 11.51
CA PRO A 125 -6.79 -18.02 10.27
C PRO A 125 -7.20 -19.29 9.52
N ASN A 126 -8.37 -19.26 8.87
CA ASN A 126 -8.79 -20.25 7.88
C ASN A 126 -8.26 -19.90 6.49
N LEU A 127 -8.12 -18.61 6.21
CA LEU A 127 -7.59 -18.08 4.96
C LEU A 127 -6.65 -16.91 5.29
N VAL A 128 -5.47 -16.92 4.69
CA VAL A 128 -4.53 -15.80 4.69
C VAL A 128 -4.40 -15.28 3.28
N LEU A 129 -4.65 -13.99 3.09
CA LEU A 129 -4.38 -13.27 1.86
C LEU A 129 -3.15 -12.40 2.08
N MET A 130 -2.14 -12.53 1.21
CA MET A 130 -0.84 -11.87 1.33
C MET A 130 -0.51 -11.08 0.08
N GLU A 131 -0.14 -9.81 0.22
CA GLU A 131 0.42 -9.00 -0.88
C GLU A 131 1.70 -8.33 -0.40
N ALA A 132 2.86 -8.88 -0.77
CA ALA A 132 4.16 -8.40 -0.32
C ALA A 132 5.27 -8.76 -1.32
N GLY A 133 6.33 -7.96 -1.31
CA GLY A 133 7.52 -8.13 -2.15
C GLY A 133 7.97 -6.85 -2.85
N GLY A 134 7.06 -5.91 -3.11
CA GLY A 134 7.36 -4.63 -3.77
C GLY A 134 8.48 -3.85 -3.07
N ASN A 135 8.46 -3.83 -1.73
CA ASN A 135 9.53 -3.18 -0.95
C ASN A 135 10.86 -3.93 -1.05
N ASN A 136 10.87 -5.27 -1.14
CA ASN A 136 12.10 -6.06 -1.32
C ASN A 136 12.83 -5.78 -2.64
N ALA A 137 12.12 -5.28 -3.65
CA ALA A 137 12.71 -4.85 -4.92
C ALA A 137 13.03 -3.35 -4.96
N ASP A 138 12.67 -2.58 -3.93
CA ASP A 138 12.75 -1.12 -3.86
C ASP A 138 12.01 -0.40 -5.01
N PHE A 139 10.75 -0.76 -5.25
CA PHE A 139 9.92 -0.07 -6.24
C PHE A 139 9.67 1.41 -5.89
N TYR A 140 9.59 1.78 -4.61
CA TYR A 140 9.32 3.17 -4.21
C TYR A 140 10.48 4.13 -4.59
N PRO A 141 11.76 3.85 -4.26
CA PRO A 141 12.88 4.65 -4.76
C PRO A 141 12.87 4.86 -6.28
N MET A 142 12.55 3.81 -7.06
CA MET A 142 12.38 3.93 -8.51
C MET A 142 11.22 4.85 -8.90
N ALA A 143 10.06 4.71 -8.26
CA ALA A 143 8.91 5.57 -8.49
C ALA A 143 9.21 7.04 -8.15
N ASP A 144 9.91 7.31 -7.04
CA ASP A 144 10.32 8.68 -6.69
C ASP A 144 11.31 9.24 -7.72
N ALA A 145 12.33 8.47 -8.11
CA ALA A 145 13.35 8.91 -9.05
C ALA A 145 12.80 9.26 -10.43
N CYS A 146 11.81 8.48 -10.90
CA CYS A 146 11.28 8.58 -12.25
C CYS A 146 9.97 9.39 -12.36
N LEU A 147 9.10 9.35 -11.35
CA LEU A 147 7.74 9.89 -11.46
C LEU A 147 7.57 11.11 -10.58
N PHE A 148 7.71 10.93 -9.26
CA PHE A 148 7.24 11.91 -8.30
C PHE A 148 8.25 13.00 -8.01
N GLN A 149 9.52 12.60 -7.89
CA GLN A 149 10.65 13.44 -7.53
C GLN A 149 10.33 14.36 -6.35
N ALA A 150 9.86 13.75 -5.25
CA ALA A 150 9.24 14.42 -4.11
C ALA A 150 10.20 15.39 -3.39
N ASN A 151 11.51 15.17 -3.49
CA ASN A 151 12.49 16.10 -2.96
C ASN A 151 12.79 17.23 -3.96
N TYR A 152 12.18 18.40 -3.74
CA TYR A 152 12.31 19.56 -4.64
C TYR A 152 13.72 20.18 -4.69
N THR A 153 14.57 19.96 -3.69
CA THR A 153 15.94 20.52 -3.67
C THR A 153 16.97 19.56 -4.24
N LYS A 154 16.59 18.30 -4.49
CA LYS A 154 17.49 17.27 -5.01
C LYS A 154 17.65 17.40 -6.52
N ASP A 155 18.88 17.33 -7.00
CA ASP A 155 19.17 17.11 -8.41
C ASP A 155 19.11 15.60 -8.69
N TYR A 156 18.09 15.18 -9.43
CA TYR A 156 17.90 13.77 -9.83
C TYR A 156 18.75 13.40 -11.05
N GLY A 157 19.54 14.34 -11.59
CA GLY A 157 20.50 14.11 -12.66
C GLY A 157 19.88 14.13 -14.07
N THR A 158 20.49 13.38 -14.99
CA THR A 158 20.08 13.33 -16.40
C THR A 158 18.72 12.67 -16.54
N LYS A 159 17.87 13.20 -17.43
CA LYS A 159 16.56 12.61 -17.71
C LYS A 159 16.71 11.22 -18.34
N TYR A 160 15.74 10.34 -18.11
CA TYR A 160 15.70 8.98 -18.62
C TYR A 160 16.05 8.91 -20.12
N GLU A 161 15.38 9.71 -20.96
CA GLU A 161 15.53 9.73 -22.42
C GLU A 161 16.92 10.17 -22.92
N HIS A 162 17.71 10.77 -22.04
CA HIS A 162 19.05 11.28 -22.35
C HIS A 162 20.18 10.51 -21.67
N ASP A 163 19.86 9.60 -20.73
CA ASP A 163 20.84 8.87 -19.93
C ASP A 163 21.18 7.48 -20.50
N ASN A 164 21.43 7.40 -21.81
CA ASN A 164 21.46 6.13 -22.55
C ASN A 164 22.77 5.32 -22.42
N ASP A 165 23.78 5.79 -21.68
CA ASP A 165 25.02 5.05 -21.44
C ASP A 165 24.91 4.16 -20.18
N PRO A 166 24.76 2.83 -20.31
CA PRO A 166 24.63 1.95 -19.16
C PRO A 166 25.87 1.90 -18.26
N LYS A 167 27.04 2.35 -18.73
CA LYS A 167 28.28 2.36 -17.94
C LYS A 167 28.47 3.65 -17.14
N ASN A 168 27.72 4.70 -17.47
CA ASN A 168 27.91 6.03 -16.88
C ASN A 168 26.56 6.75 -16.69
N ARG A 169 25.61 6.08 -16.03
CA ARG A 169 24.28 6.64 -15.74
C ARG A 169 24.37 7.76 -14.72
N THR A 170 24.10 8.99 -15.15
CA THR A 170 24.10 10.15 -14.25
C THR A 170 22.71 10.50 -13.74
N GLY A 171 21.65 9.96 -14.34
CA GLY A 171 20.27 10.09 -13.89
C GLY A 171 19.86 9.05 -12.85
N GLU A 172 19.15 9.48 -11.80
CA GLU A 172 18.64 8.57 -10.77
C GLU A 172 17.59 7.60 -11.31
N CYS A 173 16.68 8.06 -12.18
CA CYS A 173 15.61 7.21 -12.69
C CYS A 173 16.15 5.92 -13.32
N ARG A 174 17.13 6.04 -14.23
CA ARG A 174 17.76 4.85 -14.83
C ARG A 174 18.57 4.04 -13.82
N ARG A 175 19.26 4.68 -12.86
CA ARG A 175 20.00 3.92 -11.83
C ARG A 175 19.05 3.08 -10.98
N GLU A 176 17.93 3.64 -10.53
CA GLU A 176 16.96 2.90 -9.73
C GLU A 176 16.28 1.79 -10.53
N ILE A 177 15.93 2.02 -11.82
CA ILE A 177 15.45 0.95 -12.71
C ILE A 177 16.44 -0.23 -12.78
N ASP A 178 17.75 0.05 -12.91
CA ASP A 178 18.76 -1.02 -12.91
C ASP A 178 18.86 -1.74 -11.58
N LEU A 179 18.76 -1.01 -10.46
CA LEU A 179 18.80 -1.61 -9.14
C LEU A 179 17.59 -2.55 -8.94
N VAL A 180 16.37 -2.09 -9.24
CA VAL A 180 15.17 -2.95 -9.20
C VAL A 180 15.34 -4.15 -10.13
N ARG A 181 15.79 -3.95 -11.37
CA ARG A 181 16.06 -5.03 -12.34
C ARG A 181 17.04 -6.05 -11.78
N SER A 182 18.13 -5.61 -11.15
CA SER A 182 19.15 -6.50 -10.58
C SER A 182 18.61 -7.32 -9.40
N ARG A 183 17.71 -6.76 -8.59
CA ARG A 183 17.06 -7.45 -7.46
C ARG A 183 16.04 -8.50 -7.92
N LEU A 184 15.45 -8.27 -9.09
CA LEU A 184 14.51 -9.19 -9.74
C LEU A 184 15.17 -10.18 -10.70
N GLN A 185 16.47 -10.04 -10.94
CA GLN A 185 17.20 -10.92 -11.85
C GLN A 185 17.50 -12.28 -11.19
N GLY A 186 17.25 -13.35 -11.94
CA GLY A 186 17.46 -14.73 -11.47
C GLY A 186 16.42 -15.13 -10.43
N ASP A 187 16.79 -16.08 -9.57
CA ASP A 187 15.83 -16.73 -8.67
C ASP A 187 15.81 -16.13 -7.26
N ALA A 188 16.51 -15.02 -7.01
CA ALA A 188 16.68 -14.46 -5.66
C ALA A 188 15.35 -13.99 -5.04
N MET A 189 14.53 -13.27 -5.80
CA MET A 189 13.19 -12.85 -5.36
C MET A 189 12.26 -14.06 -5.20
N GLU A 190 12.27 -14.98 -6.16
CA GLU A 190 11.49 -16.22 -6.08
C GLU A 190 11.84 -17.01 -4.82
N GLN A 191 13.13 -17.15 -4.49
CA GLN A 191 13.59 -17.82 -3.28
C GLN A 191 13.11 -17.12 -2.01
N LYS A 192 13.16 -15.78 -1.95
CA LYS A 192 12.61 -15.03 -0.82
C LYS A 192 11.13 -15.32 -0.60
N VAL A 193 10.33 -15.35 -1.68
CA VAL A 193 8.90 -15.69 -1.59
C VAL A 193 8.70 -17.15 -1.14
N ARG A 194 9.50 -18.10 -1.64
CA ARG A 194 9.49 -19.51 -1.18
C ARG A 194 9.79 -19.63 0.31
N ASP A 195 10.81 -18.92 0.79
CA ASP A 195 11.20 -18.92 2.19
C ASP A 195 10.07 -18.35 3.07
N THR A 196 9.40 -17.29 2.63
CA THR A 196 8.21 -16.73 3.32
C THR A 196 7.05 -17.72 3.37
N ILE A 197 6.78 -18.47 2.29
CA ILE A 197 5.73 -19.51 2.27
C ILE A 197 6.09 -20.68 3.20
N HIS A 198 7.36 -21.12 3.23
CA HIS A 198 7.84 -22.12 4.18
C HIS A 198 7.67 -21.65 5.63
N ALA A 199 8.04 -20.39 5.92
CA ALA A 199 7.85 -19.79 7.23
C ALA A 199 6.37 -19.72 7.62
N TRP A 200 5.50 -19.34 6.68
CA TRP A 200 4.05 -19.35 6.89
C TRP A 200 3.56 -20.75 7.27
N ARG A 201 3.87 -21.80 6.49
CA ARG A 201 3.44 -23.18 6.79
C ARG A 201 3.87 -23.65 8.18
N GLY A 202 5.06 -23.25 8.63
CA GLY A 202 5.60 -23.57 9.95
C GLY A 202 5.09 -22.69 11.09
N HIS A 203 4.34 -21.62 10.79
CA HIS A 203 3.95 -20.63 11.77
C HIS A 203 2.89 -21.18 12.75
N LYS A 204 3.00 -20.84 14.04
CA LYS A 204 2.10 -21.32 15.12
C LYS A 204 0.60 -21.04 14.86
N ALA A 205 0.30 -19.98 14.12
CA ALA A 205 -1.07 -19.59 13.78
C ALA A 205 -1.74 -20.56 12.80
N VAL A 206 -0.97 -21.28 11.98
CA VAL A 206 -1.51 -22.20 10.94
C VAL A 206 -1.09 -23.64 11.13
N VAL A 207 0.00 -23.93 11.85
CA VAL A 207 0.42 -25.31 12.07
C VAL A 207 -0.71 -26.10 12.75
N GLY A 208 -1.06 -27.24 12.14
CA GLY A 208 -2.15 -28.11 12.59
C GLY A 208 -3.55 -27.52 12.43
N ASN A 209 -3.76 -26.49 11.60
CA ASN A 209 -5.08 -26.15 11.05
C ASN A 209 -5.11 -26.36 9.53
N ASP A 210 -6.28 -26.16 8.92
CA ASP A 210 -6.49 -26.36 7.48
C ASP A 210 -6.44 -25.04 6.70
N ALA A 211 -5.54 -24.12 7.08
CA ALA A 211 -5.47 -22.80 6.48
C ALA A 211 -5.02 -22.82 5.01
N SER A 212 -5.59 -21.92 4.21
CA SER A 212 -5.10 -21.60 2.85
C SER A 212 -4.31 -20.29 2.86
N LEU A 213 -3.36 -20.15 1.95
CA LEU A 213 -2.55 -18.95 1.73
C LEU A 213 -2.61 -18.53 0.26
N PHE A 214 -3.23 -17.40 -0.04
CA PHE A 214 -3.23 -16.84 -1.39
C PHE A 214 -2.36 -15.59 -1.46
N LEU A 215 -1.39 -15.59 -2.38
CA LEU A 215 -0.50 -14.45 -2.64
C LEU A 215 -1.02 -13.66 -3.83
N LEU A 216 -1.15 -12.36 -3.67
CA LEU A 216 -1.52 -11.45 -4.74
C LEU A 216 -0.26 -10.92 -5.44
N GLY A 217 -0.34 -10.76 -6.76
CA GLY A 217 0.61 -9.95 -7.52
C GLY A 217 0.30 -8.45 -7.44
N TYR A 218 1.03 -7.65 -8.21
CA TYR A 218 0.84 -6.21 -8.35
C TYR A 218 0.30 -5.85 -9.73
N ALA A 219 -0.40 -4.72 -9.86
CA ALA A 219 -0.83 -4.23 -11.15
C ALA A 219 0.30 -3.47 -11.86
N ARG A 220 0.37 -3.62 -13.18
CA ARG A 220 1.21 -2.76 -14.03
C ARG A 220 0.69 -1.34 -13.95
N PHE A 221 1.60 -0.37 -13.91
CA PHE A 221 1.22 1.02 -13.68
C PHE A 221 0.79 1.75 -14.95
N PHE A 222 1.32 1.37 -16.11
CA PHE A 222 1.08 2.08 -17.37
C PHE A 222 0.29 1.22 -18.36
N GLY A 223 -0.53 1.87 -19.19
CA GLY A 223 -1.26 1.21 -20.29
C GLY A 223 -0.33 0.51 -21.27
N PRO A 224 -0.70 -0.68 -21.79
CA PRO A 224 0.16 -1.50 -22.62
C PRO A 224 0.49 -0.88 -23.98
N ASP A 225 -0.38 0.00 -24.48
CA ASP A 225 -0.23 0.63 -25.80
C ASP A 225 0.77 1.79 -25.82
N LEU A 226 1.31 2.16 -24.64
CA LEU A 226 2.33 3.20 -24.48
C LEU A 226 1.98 4.51 -25.21
N ASP A 227 0.78 5.05 -25.00
CA ASP A 227 0.24 6.21 -25.74
C ASP A 227 1.27 7.37 -25.86
N PRO A 228 1.64 7.80 -27.08
CA PRO A 228 2.61 8.88 -27.30
C PRO A 228 2.22 10.24 -26.70
N ALA A 229 0.93 10.48 -26.44
CA ALA A 229 0.47 11.71 -25.77
C ALA A 229 1.13 11.85 -24.39
N CYS A 230 1.34 10.73 -23.70
CA CYS A 230 1.92 10.67 -22.36
C CYS A 230 3.43 10.97 -22.33
N ASP A 231 4.16 10.87 -23.45
CA ASP A 231 5.61 11.14 -23.50
C ASP A 231 5.97 12.60 -23.16
N LYS A 232 4.98 13.49 -23.16
CA LYS A 232 5.13 14.91 -22.79
C LYS A 232 4.63 15.23 -21.39
N TRP A 233 3.98 14.28 -20.72
CA TRP A 233 3.48 14.46 -19.37
C TRP A 233 4.57 14.15 -18.34
N ASN A 234 4.37 14.65 -17.13
CA ASN A 234 5.21 14.36 -15.99
C ASN A 234 4.37 14.29 -14.72
N PHE A 235 4.78 13.45 -13.78
CA PHE A 235 4.17 13.36 -12.46
C PHE A 235 5.03 14.03 -11.40
N CYS A 236 5.99 14.87 -11.80
CA CYS A 236 6.87 15.57 -10.87
C CYS A 236 6.08 16.56 -10.01
N ILE A 237 6.65 16.97 -8.88
CA ILE A 237 6.05 18.04 -8.08
C ILE A 237 6.00 19.35 -8.90
N PRO A 238 4.89 20.11 -8.87
CA PRO A 238 4.64 21.20 -9.83
C PRO A 238 5.71 22.30 -9.89
N TRP A 239 6.44 22.56 -8.79
CA TRP A 239 7.46 23.62 -8.71
C TRP A 239 8.86 23.15 -9.12
N LYS A 240 8.99 21.96 -9.71
CA LYS A 240 10.27 21.46 -10.17
C LYS A 240 10.66 22.05 -11.52
N MET A 241 11.83 22.69 -11.57
CA MET A 241 12.36 23.31 -12.80
C MET A 241 12.84 22.29 -13.84
N LYS A 242 13.28 21.10 -13.41
CA LYS A 242 13.68 19.99 -14.28
C LYS A 242 12.76 18.80 -14.05
N VAL A 243 11.80 18.59 -14.96
CA VAL A 243 10.84 17.48 -14.88
C VAL A 243 11.32 16.24 -15.65
N GLN A 244 11.03 15.06 -15.11
CA GLN A 244 11.16 13.79 -15.82
C GLN A 244 9.86 13.49 -16.58
N ASN A 245 9.97 13.28 -17.89
CA ASN A 245 8.83 12.95 -18.72
C ASN A 245 8.50 11.46 -18.64
N LEU A 246 7.23 11.12 -18.85
CA LEU A 246 6.72 9.74 -18.88
C LEU A 246 6.95 9.07 -20.24
N VAL A 247 8.19 9.10 -20.74
CA VAL A 247 8.51 8.57 -22.07
C VAL A 247 8.22 7.06 -22.17
N ALA A 248 7.73 6.61 -23.32
CA ALA A 248 7.32 5.24 -23.57
C ALA A 248 8.32 4.16 -23.10
N PRO A 249 9.66 4.28 -23.33
CA PRO A 249 10.59 3.26 -22.87
C PRO A 249 10.70 3.18 -21.34
N MET A 250 10.53 4.30 -20.63
CA MET A 250 10.51 4.31 -19.17
C MET A 250 9.25 3.60 -18.65
N ARG A 251 8.09 3.88 -19.25
CA ARG A 251 6.82 3.21 -18.90
C ARG A 251 6.90 1.70 -19.18
N ALA A 252 7.55 1.30 -20.27
CA ALA A 252 7.81 -0.10 -20.58
C ALA A 252 8.70 -0.77 -19.53
N ASP A 253 9.79 -0.12 -19.10
CA ASP A 253 10.66 -0.63 -18.02
C ASP A 253 9.86 -0.86 -16.73
N PHE A 254 8.99 0.08 -16.32
CA PHE A 254 8.14 -0.09 -15.13
C PHE A 254 7.24 -1.33 -15.24
N ASN A 255 6.54 -1.48 -16.36
CA ASN A 255 5.64 -2.62 -16.59
C ASN A 255 6.38 -3.96 -16.69
N GLU A 256 7.59 -3.97 -17.26
CA GLU A 256 8.48 -5.14 -17.31
C GLU A 256 8.88 -5.58 -15.89
N LEU A 257 9.28 -4.63 -15.04
CA LEU A 257 9.72 -4.90 -13.69
C LEU A 257 8.58 -5.40 -12.80
N VAL A 258 7.38 -4.80 -12.90
CA VAL A 258 6.18 -5.33 -12.22
C VAL A 258 5.87 -6.75 -12.71
N GLY A 259 5.93 -6.99 -14.02
CA GLY A 259 5.74 -8.33 -14.58
C GLY A 259 6.77 -9.35 -14.08
N SER A 260 8.02 -8.92 -13.88
CA SER A 260 9.09 -9.76 -13.34
C SER A 260 8.84 -10.11 -11.86
N MET A 261 8.38 -9.14 -11.05
CA MET A 261 7.95 -9.39 -9.67
C MET A 261 6.82 -10.41 -9.62
N ASN A 262 5.75 -10.20 -10.39
CA ASN A 262 4.60 -11.11 -10.44
C ASN A 262 5.02 -12.52 -10.89
N THR A 263 5.95 -12.62 -11.84
CA THR A 263 6.50 -13.89 -12.29
C THR A 263 7.24 -14.61 -11.17
N ALA A 264 8.07 -13.90 -10.39
CA ALA A 264 8.78 -14.48 -9.26
C ALA A 264 7.81 -14.98 -8.16
N ILE A 265 6.78 -14.18 -7.82
CA ILE A 265 5.75 -14.60 -6.84
C ILE A 265 5.00 -15.82 -7.35
N ARG A 266 4.51 -15.79 -8.60
CA ARG A 266 3.78 -16.89 -9.23
C ARG A 266 4.60 -18.19 -9.22
N ARG A 267 5.84 -18.16 -9.69
CA ARG A 267 6.72 -19.34 -9.73
C ARG A 267 7.00 -19.90 -8.34
N ALA A 268 7.23 -19.03 -7.37
CA ALA A 268 7.41 -19.44 -5.98
C ALA A 268 6.18 -20.19 -5.46
N VAL A 269 4.98 -19.65 -5.65
CA VAL A 269 3.72 -20.29 -5.25
C VAL A 269 3.51 -21.62 -5.98
N GLU A 270 3.54 -21.61 -7.31
CA GLU A 270 3.22 -22.78 -8.15
C GLU A 270 4.16 -23.97 -7.88
N SER A 271 5.38 -23.71 -7.43
CA SER A 271 6.33 -24.76 -7.09
C SER A 271 6.00 -25.61 -5.87
N PHE A 272 5.07 -25.14 -5.02
CA PHE A 272 4.62 -25.91 -3.86
C PHE A 272 3.65 -27.02 -4.24
N ASP A 273 3.07 -26.96 -5.44
CA ASP A 273 2.11 -27.94 -5.98
C ASP A 273 1.00 -28.28 -4.95
N ASP A 274 0.43 -27.23 -4.35
CA ASP A 274 -0.53 -27.31 -3.25
C ASP A 274 -1.73 -26.42 -3.57
N ASP A 275 -2.93 -27.00 -3.60
CA ASP A 275 -4.17 -26.29 -3.92
C ASP A 275 -4.54 -25.24 -2.87
N LYS A 276 -3.97 -25.30 -1.67
CA LYS A 276 -4.14 -24.31 -0.59
C LYS A 276 -3.15 -23.16 -0.69
N ILE A 277 -2.18 -23.20 -1.60
CA ILE A 277 -1.20 -22.14 -1.81
C ILE A 277 -1.32 -21.67 -3.25
N GLN A 278 -1.97 -20.52 -3.46
CA GLN A 278 -2.30 -20.04 -4.81
C GLN A 278 -1.83 -18.62 -5.06
N PHE A 279 -1.52 -18.33 -6.32
CA PHE A 279 -1.22 -16.99 -6.80
C PHE A 279 -2.48 -16.39 -7.42
N ILE A 280 -2.79 -15.14 -7.08
CA ILE A 280 -3.87 -14.37 -7.66
C ILE A 280 -3.27 -13.22 -8.47
N ASP A 281 -3.53 -13.26 -9.78
CA ASP A 281 -3.14 -12.18 -10.69
C ASP A 281 -4.19 -11.08 -10.67
N ILE A 282 -3.87 -9.96 -10.03
CA ILE A 282 -4.78 -8.80 -9.92
C ILE A 282 -4.58 -7.78 -11.04
N ASP A 283 -3.53 -7.91 -11.86
CA ASP A 283 -3.25 -6.97 -12.95
C ASP A 283 -4.41 -6.83 -13.96
N PRO A 284 -5.17 -7.89 -14.32
CA PRO A 284 -6.34 -7.75 -15.18
C PRO A 284 -7.40 -6.76 -14.66
N GLY A 285 -7.46 -6.53 -13.34
CA GLY A 285 -8.40 -5.60 -12.73
C GLY A 285 -8.13 -4.13 -13.07
N PHE A 286 -6.98 -3.86 -13.67
CA PHE A 286 -6.56 -2.52 -14.07
C PHE A 286 -6.58 -2.32 -15.60
N GLU A 287 -7.04 -3.30 -16.38
CA GLU A 287 -7.14 -3.15 -17.85
C GLU A 287 -8.04 -1.96 -18.23
N GLY A 288 -7.50 -1.01 -18.99
CA GLY A 288 -8.21 0.22 -19.35
C GLY A 288 -8.21 1.28 -18.25
N HIS A 289 -7.57 1.01 -17.11
CA HIS A 289 -7.57 1.88 -15.93
C HIS A 289 -6.16 2.22 -15.40
N ARG A 290 -5.12 1.90 -16.16
CA ARG A 290 -3.73 2.26 -15.83
C ARG A 290 -3.42 3.71 -16.19
N PHE A 291 -2.26 4.20 -15.77
CA PHE A 291 -1.77 5.48 -16.26
C PHE A 291 -1.51 5.41 -17.76
N CYS A 292 -1.87 6.47 -18.48
CA CYS A 292 -1.58 6.61 -19.91
C CYS A 292 -2.17 5.48 -20.78
N GLU A 293 -3.37 5.00 -20.44
CA GLU A 293 -4.21 4.21 -21.34
C GLU A 293 -4.71 5.08 -22.51
N PRO A 294 -4.94 4.50 -23.70
CA PRO A 294 -5.41 5.24 -24.86
C PRO A 294 -6.71 6.02 -24.58
N GLY A 295 -6.71 7.30 -24.93
CA GLY A 295 -7.88 8.17 -24.78
C GLY A 295 -8.01 8.86 -23.42
N HIS A 296 -7.24 8.45 -22.40
CA HIS A 296 -7.12 9.21 -21.17
C HIS A 296 -6.39 10.54 -21.45
N ARG A 297 -6.74 11.60 -20.73
CA ARG A 297 -6.02 12.88 -20.79
C ARG A 297 -5.16 13.04 -19.54
N LYS A 298 -4.39 14.12 -19.53
CA LYS A 298 -3.46 14.47 -18.44
C LYS A 298 -4.19 14.61 -17.10
N ARG A 299 -5.40 15.16 -17.08
CA ARG A 299 -6.20 15.36 -15.87
C ARG A 299 -6.67 14.06 -15.21
N GLU A 300 -7.02 13.05 -16.00
CA GLU A 300 -7.41 11.74 -15.48
C GLU A 300 -6.22 11.05 -14.81
N GLN A 301 -4.99 11.34 -15.26
CA GLN A 301 -3.77 10.87 -14.60
C GLN A 301 -3.58 11.44 -13.20
N TYR A 302 -4.32 12.47 -12.80
CA TYR A 302 -4.33 13.03 -11.44
C TYR A 302 -5.61 12.65 -10.68
N ASN A 303 -6.32 11.60 -11.11
CA ASN A 303 -7.53 11.09 -10.47
C ASN A 303 -8.63 12.16 -10.27
N TRP A 304 -8.82 13.06 -11.24
CA TRP A 304 -9.96 13.99 -11.24
C TRP A 304 -11.29 13.31 -11.58
N ASN A 305 -11.23 12.07 -12.03
CA ASN A 305 -12.32 11.14 -12.19
C ASN A 305 -11.81 9.72 -11.87
N ASP A 306 -12.69 8.73 -12.04
CA ASP A 306 -12.39 7.32 -11.77
C ASP A 306 -11.86 6.56 -13.00
N GLU A 307 -11.35 7.22 -14.05
CA GLU A 307 -10.79 6.49 -15.21
C GLU A 307 -9.47 5.79 -14.87
N VAL A 308 -8.64 6.40 -14.02
CA VAL A 308 -7.37 5.83 -13.57
C VAL A 308 -7.51 5.26 -12.17
N HIS A 309 -7.24 3.97 -12.01
CA HIS A 309 -7.41 3.24 -10.75
C HIS A 309 -6.17 3.21 -9.87
N ILE A 310 -5.16 4.01 -10.19
CA ILE A 310 -3.92 4.16 -9.40
C ILE A 310 -3.79 5.61 -8.97
N TRP A 311 -3.47 5.85 -7.70
CA TRP A 311 -3.31 7.20 -7.16
C TRP A 311 -2.09 7.92 -7.74
N ASN A 312 -2.33 9.17 -8.11
CA ASN A 312 -1.33 10.20 -8.38
C ASN A 312 -1.77 11.55 -7.77
N GLN A 313 -2.80 11.51 -6.92
CA GLN A 313 -3.36 12.61 -6.13
C GLN A 313 -4.12 11.97 -4.95
N PRO A 314 -3.79 12.22 -3.68
CA PRO A 314 -4.49 13.31 -3.00
C PRO A 314 -3.52 14.40 -2.53
N MET A 315 -3.08 15.25 -3.47
CA MET A 315 -2.25 16.40 -3.14
C MET A 315 -3.05 17.42 -2.32
N LYS A 316 -2.46 17.88 -1.20
CA LYS A 316 -3.01 18.97 -0.41
C LYS A 316 -2.58 20.30 -1.03
N TRP A 317 -3.32 20.75 -2.03
CA TRP A 317 -3.23 22.13 -2.50
C TRP A 317 -4.62 22.75 -2.54
N THR A 318 -4.71 24.04 -2.29
CA THR A 318 -5.92 24.79 -2.61
C THR A 318 -5.76 25.39 -4.00
N THR A 319 -6.79 25.26 -4.82
CA THR A 319 -6.83 25.87 -6.14
C THR A 319 -7.71 27.10 -6.07
N THR A 320 -7.18 28.29 -6.35
CA THR A 320 -7.97 29.51 -6.48
C THR A 320 -8.10 29.88 -7.94
N VAL A 321 -9.31 29.84 -8.48
CA VAL A 321 -9.63 30.34 -9.82
C VAL A 321 -10.05 31.81 -9.71
N ILE A 322 -9.48 32.64 -10.58
CA ILE A 322 -9.78 34.05 -10.72
C ILE A 322 -10.29 34.25 -12.15
N ASN A 323 -11.53 34.73 -12.30
CA ASN A 323 -12.17 35.01 -13.58
C ASN A 323 -12.78 36.42 -13.54
N GLY A 324 -11.98 37.43 -13.88
CA GLY A 324 -12.32 38.83 -13.65
C GLY A 324 -12.50 39.09 -12.15
N ASP A 325 -13.69 39.57 -11.75
CA ASP A 325 -14.02 39.83 -10.35
C ASP A 325 -14.45 38.58 -9.56
N ASP A 326 -14.70 37.45 -10.23
CA ASP A 326 -15.09 36.20 -9.58
C ASP A 326 -13.86 35.42 -9.10
N VAL A 327 -13.75 35.23 -7.78
CA VAL A 327 -12.64 34.52 -7.14
C VAL A 327 -13.19 33.36 -6.32
N LYS A 328 -12.82 32.13 -6.70
CA LYS A 328 -13.29 30.92 -6.02
C LYS A 328 -12.15 29.98 -5.69
N THR A 329 -12.13 29.53 -4.44
CA THR A 329 -11.15 28.56 -3.94
C THR A 329 -11.77 27.18 -3.80
N TYR A 330 -11.03 26.18 -4.25
CA TYR A 330 -11.38 24.77 -4.31
C TYR A 330 -10.39 23.98 -3.46
N ASP A 331 -10.91 23.06 -2.64
CA ASP A 331 -10.13 22.18 -1.80
C ASP A 331 -10.39 20.71 -2.23
N PRO A 332 -9.42 20.07 -2.90
CA PRO A 332 -9.56 18.71 -3.41
C PRO A 332 -9.74 17.68 -2.30
N LEU A 333 -9.33 17.96 -1.05
CA LEU A 333 -9.58 17.05 0.07
C LEU A 333 -11.06 16.91 0.41
N ASN A 334 -11.85 17.94 0.10
CA ASN A 334 -13.31 17.91 0.29
C ASN A 334 -14.04 17.42 -0.96
N GLY A 335 -13.32 16.89 -1.96
CA GLY A 335 -13.88 16.45 -3.25
C GLY A 335 -14.36 17.61 -4.14
N ILE A 336 -14.03 18.86 -3.81
CA ILE A 336 -14.45 20.03 -4.58
C ILE A 336 -13.33 20.41 -5.54
N LEU A 337 -13.49 20.08 -6.81
CA LEU A 337 -12.57 20.43 -7.88
C LEU A 337 -13.06 21.64 -8.68
N PRO A 338 -12.15 22.42 -9.30
CA PRO A 338 -12.53 23.43 -10.28
C PRO A 338 -13.30 22.85 -11.47
N PRO A 339 -14.20 23.62 -12.12
CA PRO A 339 -14.87 23.18 -13.35
C PRO A 339 -13.87 22.69 -14.41
N PRO A 340 -14.08 21.52 -15.04
CA PRO A 340 -13.13 20.97 -16.00
C PRO A 340 -12.85 21.90 -17.19
N ASP A 341 -13.84 22.66 -17.66
CA ASP A 341 -13.69 23.57 -18.78
C ASP A 341 -12.81 24.80 -18.45
N ILE A 342 -12.70 25.17 -17.18
CA ILE A 342 -11.78 26.19 -16.70
C ILE A 342 -10.36 25.64 -16.68
N MET A 343 -10.19 24.42 -16.16
CA MET A 343 -8.89 23.76 -16.09
C MET A 343 -8.31 23.49 -17.47
N ASP A 344 -9.12 22.98 -18.41
CA ASP A 344 -8.71 22.70 -19.78
C ASP A 344 -8.18 23.97 -20.50
N LYS A 345 -8.64 25.17 -20.09
CA LYS A 345 -8.14 26.46 -20.61
C LYS A 345 -6.77 26.84 -20.03
N LEU A 346 -6.36 26.29 -18.89
CA LEU A 346 -5.20 26.73 -18.11
C LEU A 346 -4.09 25.66 -17.94
N ASP A 347 -4.38 24.36 -18.10
CA ASP A 347 -3.51 23.22 -17.71
C ASP A 347 -2.06 23.28 -18.26
N ASP A 348 -1.84 23.90 -19.42
CA ASP A 348 -0.52 24.02 -20.05
C ASP A 348 0.05 25.46 -20.04
N ALA A 349 -0.54 26.36 -19.25
CA ALA A 349 -0.21 27.79 -19.26
C ALA A 349 0.39 28.27 -17.93
N VAL A 350 1.40 27.57 -17.41
CA VAL A 350 2.15 28.00 -16.21
C VAL A 350 2.73 29.40 -16.47
N ASP A 351 2.40 30.35 -15.60
CA ASP A 351 2.81 31.76 -15.67
C ASP A 351 3.90 32.04 -14.63
N GLY A 352 5.15 32.08 -15.10
CA GLY A 352 6.30 32.44 -14.28
C GLY A 352 6.85 31.31 -13.40
N VAL A 353 7.67 31.71 -12.42
CA VAL A 353 8.26 30.81 -11.43
C VAL A 353 7.38 30.75 -10.17
N PRO A 354 7.34 29.62 -9.46
CA PRO A 354 6.65 29.51 -8.19
C PRO A 354 7.08 30.62 -7.22
N ARG A 355 6.11 31.30 -6.60
CA ARG A 355 6.34 32.35 -5.59
C ARG A 355 6.15 31.79 -4.19
N GLN A 356 7.02 32.14 -3.26
CA GLN A 356 6.90 31.70 -1.87
C GLN A 356 6.14 32.74 -1.02
N GLU A 357 5.09 32.31 -0.33
CA GLU A 357 4.33 33.10 0.66
C GLU A 357 4.33 32.39 2.01
N GLY A 358 5.24 32.77 2.90
CA GLY A 358 5.40 32.10 4.19
C GLY A 358 5.79 30.62 4.00
N GLU A 359 4.95 29.71 4.50
CA GLU A 359 5.13 28.25 4.34
C GLU A 359 4.57 27.70 3.02
N TYR A 360 3.93 28.55 2.21
CA TYR A 360 3.30 28.13 0.96
C TYR A 360 4.16 28.48 -0.26
N TYR A 361 4.09 27.62 -1.26
CA TYR A 361 4.50 27.89 -2.63
C TYR A 361 3.22 28.06 -3.44
N ILE A 362 3.21 29.13 -4.24
CA ILE A 362 2.09 29.46 -5.12
C ILE A 362 2.59 29.38 -6.55
N LEU A 363 1.93 28.53 -7.32
CA LEU A 363 2.09 28.49 -8.76
C LEU A 363 0.91 29.21 -9.38
N THR A 364 1.17 29.95 -10.45
CA THR A 364 0.14 30.68 -11.19
C THR A 364 0.05 30.11 -12.60
N TRP A 365 -1.16 29.97 -13.11
CA TRP A 365 -1.46 29.63 -14.49
C TRP A 365 -2.26 30.76 -15.11
N ARG A 366 -1.82 31.22 -16.29
CA ARG A 366 -2.51 32.25 -17.06
C ARG A 366 -2.34 31.96 -18.54
N ASN A 367 -3.47 31.76 -19.22
CA ASN A 367 -3.46 31.58 -20.66
C ASN A 367 -3.66 32.93 -21.36
N PRO A 368 -2.74 33.38 -22.25
CA PRO A 368 -2.88 34.64 -22.97
C PRO A 368 -4.17 34.76 -23.81
N LYS A 369 -4.82 33.64 -24.15
CA LYS A 369 -6.12 33.62 -24.84
C LYS A 369 -7.29 33.99 -23.94
N TYR A 370 -7.13 33.91 -22.62
CA TYR A 370 -8.16 34.16 -21.62
C TYR A 370 -7.60 35.12 -20.56
N LEU A 371 -7.46 36.40 -20.92
CA LEU A 371 -6.74 37.41 -20.12
C LEU A 371 -7.28 37.59 -18.69
N GLU A 372 -8.59 37.44 -18.52
CA GLU A 372 -9.28 37.57 -17.23
C GLU A 372 -9.24 36.29 -16.40
N LEU A 373 -8.81 35.17 -17.00
CA LEU A 373 -8.82 33.86 -16.37
C LEU A 373 -7.41 33.48 -15.91
N SER A 374 -7.27 33.25 -14.62
CA SER A 374 -6.06 32.67 -14.04
C SER A 374 -6.40 31.71 -12.91
N MET A 375 -5.41 30.91 -12.55
CA MET A 375 -5.51 29.97 -11.45
C MET A 375 -4.25 30.04 -10.61
N GLU A 376 -4.41 29.92 -9.30
CA GLU A 376 -3.32 29.75 -8.36
C GLU A 376 -3.44 28.41 -7.64
N TRP A 377 -2.35 27.66 -7.57
CA TRP A 377 -2.24 26.50 -6.68
C TRP A 377 -1.40 26.90 -5.51
N LYS A 378 -1.99 26.85 -4.32
CA LYS A 378 -1.32 27.17 -3.07
C LYS A 378 -1.03 25.89 -2.31
N ILE A 379 0.25 25.67 -2.05
CA ILE A 379 0.79 24.36 -1.69
C ILE A 379 1.77 24.50 -0.53
N ARG A 380 1.74 23.61 0.47
CA ARG A 380 2.80 23.56 1.49
C ARG A 380 3.75 22.40 1.21
N PRO A 381 5.07 22.62 1.06
CA PRO A 381 6.01 21.54 0.79
C PRO A 381 5.99 20.43 1.85
N ARG A 382 5.75 20.78 3.12
CA ARG A 382 5.61 19.79 4.19
C ARG A 382 4.45 18.81 3.97
N ASP A 383 3.41 19.21 3.23
CA ASP A 383 2.29 18.32 2.92
C ASP A 383 2.68 17.25 1.87
N PHE A 384 3.89 17.34 1.28
CA PHE A 384 4.44 16.39 0.31
C PHE A 384 5.42 15.39 0.96
N TYR A 385 5.98 15.73 2.11
CA TYR A 385 6.78 14.82 2.92
C TYR A 385 5.83 14.10 3.88
N ALA A 386 5.73 12.77 3.85
CA ALA A 386 4.93 12.07 4.85
C ALA A 386 5.53 12.31 6.24
N GLU A 387 4.86 13.13 7.04
CA GLU A 387 4.93 12.98 8.48
C GLU A 387 4.26 11.64 8.84
N GLY A 388 5.06 10.60 9.11
CA GLY A 388 4.57 9.39 9.80
C GLY A 388 4.74 8.04 9.10
N SER A 389 5.20 7.97 7.85
CA SER A 389 5.68 6.69 7.29
C SER A 389 7.20 6.63 7.42
N ASP A 390 7.73 5.63 8.14
CA ASP A 390 9.18 5.41 8.24
C ASP A 390 9.83 5.16 6.85
N ALA A 391 9.02 4.90 5.82
CA ALA A 391 9.42 4.75 4.42
C ALA A 391 9.69 6.07 3.66
N GLY A 392 9.50 7.25 4.28
CA GLY A 392 9.91 8.54 3.71
C GLY A 392 9.17 8.97 2.42
N GLY A 393 7.98 8.42 2.16
CA GLY A 393 7.23 8.69 0.94
C GLY A 393 6.28 9.88 0.99
N SER A 394 5.62 10.23 -0.11
CA SER A 394 4.48 11.17 -0.09
C SER A 394 3.18 10.36 0.02
N ILE A 395 2.37 10.59 1.06
CA ILE A 395 1.02 10.01 1.18
C ILE A 395 0.12 10.44 -0.01
N ALA A 396 0.45 11.56 -0.66
CA ALA A 396 -0.32 12.13 -1.75
C ALA A 396 0.00 11.55 -3.14
N ARG A 397 1.06 10.74 -3.27
CA ARG A 397 1.58 10.22 -4.55
C ARG A 397 2.15 8.82 -4.36
N THR A 398 1.22 7.90 -4.25
CA THR A 398 1.45 6.52 -3.89
C THR A 398 1.03 5.73 -5.14
N LEU A 399 1.94 4.98 -5.79
CA LEU A 399 1.59 4.08 -6.90
C LEU A 399 0.74 2.94 -6.33
N HIS A 400 -0.45 3.26 -5.85
CA HIS A 400 -1.32 2.44 -5.05
C HIS A 400 -2.74 2.53 -5.60
N PRO A 401 -3.56 1.49 -5.42
CA PRO A 401 -4.92 1.48 -5.96
C PRO A 401 -5.80 2.61 -5.36
N THR A 402 -6.68 3.17 -6.19
CA THR A 402 -7.79 4.01 -5.73
C THR A 402 -8.83 3.17 -4.99
N GLU A 403 -9.88 3.81 -4.45
CA GLU A 403 -11.04 3.05 -3.93
C GLU A 403 -11.61 2.10 -5.00
N THR A 404 -11.74 2.57 -6.24
CA THR A 404 -12.19 1.76 -7.37
C THR A 404 -11.17 0.66 -7.72
N GLY A 405 -9.88 0.98 -7.75
CA GLY A 405 -8.83 -0.01 -7.96
C GLY A 405 -8.85 -1.14 -6.92
N HIS A 406 -9.02 -0.80 -5.63
CA HIS A 406 -9.16 -1.80 -4.57
C HIS A 406 -10.44 -2.64 -4.71
N ARG A 407 -11.54 -2.04 -5.16
CA ARG A 407 -12.77 -2.77 -5.47
C ARG A 407 -12.55 -3.78 -6.60
N ASP A 408 -11.84 -3.41 -7.66
CA ASP A 408 -11.57 -4.33 -8.78
C ASP A 408 -10.61 -5.46 -8.40
N MET A 409 -9.57 -5.16 -7.62
CA MET A 409 -8.73 -6.18 -6.99
C MET A 409 -9.56 -7.14 -6.13
N GLY A 410 -10.42 -6.58 -5.26
CA GLY A 410 -11.31 -7.36 -4.40
C GLY A 410 -12.23 -8.28 -5.19
N ASN A 411 -12.79 -7.80 -6.31
CA ASN A 411 -13.63 -8.59 -7.21
C ASN A 411 -12.88 -9.78 -7.82
N ILE A 412 -11.63 -9.59 -8.25
CA ILE A 412 -10.78 -10.69 -8.76
C ILE A 412 -10.55 -11.73 -7.66
N VAL A 413 -10.22 -11.29 -6.45
CA VAL A 413 -9.99 -12.19 -5.31
C VAL A 413 -11.26 -12.95 -4.96
N ILE A 414 -12.43 -12.30 -4.95
CA ILE A 414 -13.74 -12.93 -4.71
C ILE A 414 -14.01 -14.00 -5.78
N GLN A 415 -13.85 -13.69 -7.06
CA GLN A 415 -14.02 -14.66 -8.15
C GLN A 415 -13.07 -15.85 -8.03
N HIS A 416 -11.83 -15.61 -7.58
CA HIS A 416 -10.87 -16.66 -7.31
C HIS A 416 -11.31 -17.58 -6.17
N LEU A 417 -11.76 -16.99 -5.06
CA LEU A 417 -12.26 -17.72 -3.89
C LEU A 417 -13.53 -18.52 -4.21
N GLN A 418 -14.45 -17.98 -5.02
CA GLN A 418 -15.63 -18.69 -5.49
C GLN A 418 -15.25 -19.98 -6.24
N ARG A 419 -14.31 -19.88 -7.18
CA ARG A 419 -13.80 -21.06 -7.91
C ARG A 419 -13.12 -22.06 -7.00
N HIS A 420 -12.34 -21.60 -6.01
CA HIS A 420 -11.65 -22.47 -5.07
C HIS A 420 -12.61 -23.20 -4.13
N TYR A 421 -13.63 -22.53 -3.61
CA TYR A 421 -14.59 -23.12 -2.67
C TYR A 421 -15.85 -23.73 -3.33
N GLY A 422 -15.98 -23.65 -4.65
CA GLY A 422 -17.01 -24.35 -5.43
C GLY A 422 -18.37 -23.65 -5.50
N HIS A 423 -18.37 -22.31 -5.59
CA HIS A 423 -19.58 -21.48 -5.81
C HIS A 423 -19.92 -21.25 -7.28
#